data_AF-A0A957FG78-F1
#
_entry.id   AF-A0A957FG78-F1
#
_cell.length_a   1.000
_cell.length_b   1.000
_cell.length_c   1.000
_cell.angle_alpha   90.00
_cell.angle_beta   90.00
_cell.angle_gamma   90.00
#
_symmetry.space_group_name_H-M   'P 1'
#
loop_
_entity.id
_entity.type
_entity.pdbx_description
1 polymer ?
#
loop_
_entity_poly.entity_id
_entity_poly.type
_entity_poly.pdbx_seq_one_letter_code
_entity_poly.pdbx_strand_id
1 'polypeptide(L)'
;MFKRIVIVLVNTMLLMLLLISVVAAAQDIPTNITAKSADPISLSPITDPVTVITVTSGTDPDDSNSKTCYTDPVGPPGPPTTHCTLRRAIVEASALGPEARPILIRFDIPEDPAEGYDPVLDVWKIELYATTDTVELGRLKDGQVIIDGSTQPGGRSDGPKIILLGPGTGNKDGLVVGDVAGDNANEIRGLAFQNFRVHLYVNTNDNIIENNWFGLSDDGTEPVLRDDDPENGTGTGGIDVLSAGSGNLIQNNVFLGFDGTAASIRGEDNIFQNNLVGTKADGTIDKQTLPSLICTEVDWLGGGGLTVQGNGSQVLNNTFAGVRQQIFAISTQPSAIVVAADDIVVQENIIGIDSSDTKVGVCGRAIYLAGANDKEDSMVISNTIVNPGMSGISVNGALANGNTLWSNIIEQSNQWIQVDGNALPETAIQLGKSLPDAYELFNPAQVTEINGTSVTGSSGVGSPCPN
;
A
#
# COMPACT_ATOMS: atom_id res chain seq x y z
N MET A 1 52.74 -40.40 -12.70
CA MET A 1 51.99 -39.18 -13.08
C MET A 1 50.61 -39.53 -13.65
N PHE A 2 50.52 -40.45 -14.63
CA PHE A 2 49.24 -40.88 -15.24
C PHE A 2 48.15 -41.39 -14.27
N LYS A 3 48.49 -42.18 -13.24
CA LYS A 3 47.50 -42.69 -12.27
C LYS A 3 46.83 -41.61 -11.41
N ARG A 4 47.50 -40.47 -11.16
CA ARG A 4 46.92 -39.38 -10.35
C ARG A 4 45.94 -38.53 -11.14
N ILE A 5 46.15 -38.39 -12.45
CA ILE A 5 45.27 -37.62 -13.34
C ILE A 5 43.93 -38.34 -13.52
N VAL A 6 43.94 -39.68 -13.66
CA VAL A 6 42.71 -40.47 -13.81
C VAL A 6 41.84 -40.42 -12.55
N ILE A 7 42.42 -40.42 -11.36
CA ILE A 7 41.66 -40.35 -10.09
C ILE A 7 41.00 -38.99 -9.91
N VAL A 8 41.68 -37.89 -10.28
CA VAL A 8 41.11 -36.54 -10.19
C VAL A 8 39.96 -36.35 -11.17
N LEU A 9 40.09 -36.85 -12.40
CA LEU A 9 39.04 -36.76 -13.43
C LEU A 9 37.80 -37.60 -13.08
N VAL A 10 37.99 -38.81 -12.54
CA VAL A 10 36.86 -39.65 -12.10
C VAL A 10 36.13 -39.02 -10.92
N ASN A 11 36.85 -38.42 -9.96
CA ASN A 11 36.22 -37.75 -8.81
C ASN A 11 35.49 -36.45 -9.21
N THR A 12 36.00 -35.68 -10.17
CA THR A 12 35.31 -34.47 -10.64
C THR A 12 34.08 -34.80 -11.48
N MET A 13 34.13 -35.86 -12.28
CA MET A 13 32.97 -36.30 -13.07
C MET A 13 31.87 -36.90 -12.17
N LEU A 14 32.25 -37.60 -11.09
CA LEU A 14 31.30 -38.09 -10.09
C LEU A 14 30.65 -36.95 -9.28
N LEU A 15 31.40 -35.88 -8.98
CA LEU A 15 30.89 -34.68 -8.31
C LEU A 15 29.91 -33.89 -9.19
N MET A 16 30.16 -33.79 -10.50
CA MET A 16 29.21 -33.17 -11.44
C MET A 16 27.93 -34.02 -11.63
N LEU A 17 28.03 -35.35 -11.64
CA LEU A 17 26.85 -36.23 -11.69
C LEU A 17 26.01 -36.18 -10.40
N LEU A 18 26.64 -35.90 -9.24
CA LEU A 18 25.96 -35.62 -7.98
C LEU A 18 25.25 -34.25 -7.97
N LEU A 19 25.84 -33.22 -8.58
CA LEU A 19 25.20 -31.90 -8.71
C LEU A 19 23.99 -31.91 -9.67
N ILE A 20 23.99 -32.75 -10.71
CA ILE A 20 22.85 -32.88 -11.63
C ILE A 20 21.69 -33.70 -11.01
N SER A 21 21.97 -34.59 -10.05
CA SER A 21 20.94 -35.41 -9.39
C SER A 21 20.26 -34.73 -8.20
N VAL A 22 20.87 -33.70 -7.59
CA VAL A 22 20.21 -32.87 -6.56
C VAL A 22 19.16 -31.93 -7.15
N VAL A 23 19.28 -31.55 -8.43
CA VAL A 23 18.27 -30.72 -9.12
C VAL A 23 17.03 -31.52 -9.53
N ALA A 24 17.14 -32.85 -9.66
CA ALA A 24 16.05 -33.71 -10.15
C ALA A 24 15.17 -34.32 -9.04
N ALA A 25 15.42 -34.00 -7.77
CA ALA A 25 14.72 -34.58 -6.62
C ALA A 25 14.11 -33.54 -5.68
N ALA A 26 13.75 -32.36 -6.20
CA ALA A 26 12.65 -31.60 -5.64
C ALA A 26 11.38 -32.43 -5.90
N GLN A 27 11.04 -33.30 -4.95
CA GLN A 27 9.79 -34.05 -4.96
C GLN A 27 8.62 -33.09 -5.16
N ASP A 28 7.63 -33.58 -5.90
CA ASP A 28 6.28 -33.05 -5.99
C ASP A 28 5.74 -32.78 -4.58
N ILE A 29 6.03 -31.60 -4.03
CA ILE A 29 5.17 -30.97 -3.04
C ILE A 29 3.82 -30.92 -3.74
N PRO A 30 2.72 -31.40 -3.13
CA PRO A 30 1.40 -31.23 -3.73
C PRO A 30 1.13 -29.74 -3.93
N THR A 31 1.42 -29.24 -5.13
CA THR A 31 1.13 -27.88 -5.61
C THR A 31 -0.36 -27.68 -5.83
N ASN A 32 -1.16 -28.73 -5.65
CA ASN A 32 -2.61 -28.75 -5.80
C ASN A 32 -3.35 -28.62 -4.45
N ILE A 33 -2.81 -27.89 -3.47
CA ILE A 33 -3.73 -27.04 -2.71
C ILE A 33 -3.96 -25.86 -3.63
N THR A 34 -5.01 -25.95 -4.45
CA THR A 34 -5.58 -24.77 -5.10
C THR A 34 -6.14 -23.93 -3.96
N ALA A 35 -5.25 -23.20 -3.29
CA ALA A 35 -5.60 -21.97 -2.62
C ALA A 35 -6.51 -21.27 -3.61
N LYS A 36 -7.73 -20.95 -3.18
CA LYS A 36 -8.65 -20.15 -3.98
C LYS A 36 -7.92 -18.81 -4.18
N SER A 37 -7.08 -18.75 -5.21
CA SER A 37 -6.53 -17.52 -5.74
C SER A 37 -7.77 -16.73 -6.05
N ALA A 38 -8.06 -15.74 -5.22
CA ALA A 38 -9.09 -14.80 -5.56
C ALA A 38 -8.58 -14.14 -6.84
N ASP A 39 -9.22 -14.44 -7.97
CA ASP A 39 -8.97 -13.65 -9.16
C ASP A 39 -9.28 -12.21 -8.76
N PRO A 40 -8.33 -11.26 -8.98
CA PRO A 40 -8.56 -9.88 -8.60
C PRO A 40 -9.85 -9.41 -9.31
N ILE A 41 -10.75 -8.78 -8.55
CA ILE A 41 -11.91 -8.12 -9.13
C ILE A 41 -11.36 -7.00 -10.02
N SER A 42 -11.42 -7.20 -11.34
CA SER A 42 -10.97 -6.20 -12.29
C SER A 42 -12.09 -5.18 -12.47
N LEU A 43 -11.98 -4.05 -11.76
CA LEU A 43 -12.64 -2.84 -12.20
C LEU A 43 -11.94 -2.34 -13.47
N SER A 44 -12.75 -1.95 -14.46
CA SER A 44 -12.24 -1.37 -15.71
C SER A 44 -12.36 0.14 -15.63
N PRO A 45 -11.30 0.90 -15.93
CA PRO A 45 -11.38 2.36 -16.05
C PRO A 45 -12.44 2.78 -17.07
N ILE A 46 -13.10 3.90 -16.81
CA ILE A 46 -14.01 4.58 -17.72
C ILE A 46 -13.18 5.17 -18.86
N THR A 47 -13.40 4.66 -20.06
CA THR A 47 -12.63 5.05 -21.25
C THR A 47 -13.29 6.13 -22.09
N ASP A 48 -14.60 6.34 -21.96
CA ASP A 48 -15.39 7.20 -22.84
C ASP A 48 -16.25 8.20 -22.04
N PRO A 49 -15.69 9.36 -21.63
CA PRO A 49 -16.46 10.39 -20.93
C PRO A 49 -17.48 11.04 -21.87
N VAL A 50 -18.68 11.32 -21.35
CA VAL A 50 -19.73 12.06 -22.06
C VAL A 50 -19.46 13.56 -22.01
N THR A 51 -19.02 14.05 -20.85
CA THR A 51 -18.71 15.47 -20.65
C THR A 51 -17.25 15.66 -20.25
N VAL A 52 -16.64 16.73 -20.75
CA VAL A 52 -15.27 17.11 -20.40
C VAL A 52 -15.26 18.52 -19.82
N ILE A 53 -14.81 18.66 -18.58
CA ILE A 53 -14.53 19.93 -17.91
C ILE A 53 -13.02 20.12 -17.93
N THR A 54 -12.52 21.26 -18.42
CA THR A 54 -11.09 21.53 -18.52
C THR A 54 -10.68 22.55 -17.46
N VAL A 55 -9.83 22.13 -16.52
CA VAL A 55 -9.13 23.00 -15.59
C VAL A 55 -8.05 23.76 -16.36
N THR A 56 -8.14 25.08 -16.39
CA THR A 56 -7.25 25.96 -17.16
C THR A 56 -6.45 26.92 -16.27
N SER A 57 -6.54 26.77 -14.95
CA SER A 57 -5.78 27.56 -13.98
C SER A 57 -5.26 26.66 -12.88
N GLY A 58 -3.99 26.87 -12.53
CA GLY A 58 -3.33 26.25 -11.38
C GLY A 58 -3.45 27.07 -10.10
N THR A 59 -4.25 28.14 -10.11
CA THR A 59 -4.59 28.91 -8.90
C THR A 59 -5.87 28.38 -8.24
N ASP A 60 -6.01 28.59 -6.92
CA ASP A 60 -7.29 28.47 -6.19
C ASP A 60 -7.51 29.75 -5.37
N PRO A 61 -8.20 30.77 -5.91
CA PRO A 61 -8.21 32.11 -5.31
C PRO A 61 -9.26 32.29 -4.20
N ASP A 62 -10.19 31.35 -4.03
CA ASP A 62 -11.28 31.41 -3.06
C ASP A 62 -11.80 30.01 -2.69
N ASP A 63 -12.49 29.88 -1.56
CA ASP A 63 -13.13 28.63 -1.09
C ASP A 63 -14.58 28.46 -1.58
N SER A 64 -14.96 29.10 -2.69
CA SER A 64 -16.37 29.13 -3.09
C SER A 64 -16.89 27.77 -3.56
N ASN A 65 -17.83 27.22 -2.79
CA ASN A 65 -18.54 25.97 -3.10
C ASN A 65 -19.71 26.16 -4.10
N SER A 66 -19.86 27.34 -4.72
CA SER A 66 -20.96 27.65 -5.62
C SER A 66 -20.52 28.20 -6.98
N LYS A 67 -19.22 28.47 -7.17
CA LYS A 67 -18.70 28.96 -8.45
C LYS A 67 -18.39 27.78 -9.35
N THR A 68 -18.90 27.85 -10.56
CA THR A 68 -18.69 26.86 -11.62
C THR A 68 -17.68 27.36 -12.65
N CYS A 69 -17.19 26.47 -13.52
CA CYS A 69 -16.32 26.85 -14.64
C CYS A 69 -17.08 27.50 -15.80
N TYR A 70 -18.35 27.11 -15.99
CA TYR A 70 -19.22 27.56 -17.06
C TYR A 70 -20.47 28.22 -16.48
N THR A 71 -20.98 29.28 -17.12
CA THR A 71 -22.11 30.08 -16.60
C THR A 71 -23.48 29.44 -16.73
N ASP A 72 -23.64 28.31 -17.42
CA ASP A 72 -24.95 27.76 -17.73
C ASP A 72 -25.04 26.24 -17.42
N PRO A 73 -25.81 25.83 -16.40
CA PRO A 73 -25.92 24.42 -15.96
C PRO A 73 -26.79 23.54 -16.87
N VAL A 74 -27.17 24.01 -18.08
CA VAL A 74 -28.08 23.29 -18.99
C VAL A 74 -27.53 23.29 -20.41
N GLY A 75 -26.64 22.34 -20.71
CA GLY A 75 -26.13 22.07 -22.07
C GLY A 75 -24.67 21.65 -22.11
N PRO A 76 -24.15 21.15 -23.26
CA PRO A 76 -22.73 20.85 -23.41
C PRO A 76 -21.90 22.12 -23.15
N PRO A 77 -20.76 22.02 -22.43
CA PRO A 77 -20.04 23.18 -21.93
C PRO A 77 -19.62 24.11 -23.07
N GLY A 78 -19.99 25.39 -22.95
CA GLY A 78 -19.44 26.47 -23.78
C GLY A 78 -17.98 26.77 -23.42
N PRO A 79 -17.32 27.77 -24.04
CA PRO A 79 -16.00 28.21 -23.60
C PRO A 79 -16.05 28.70 -22.13
N PRO A 80 -15.01 28.48 -21.31
CA PRO A 80 -15.00 28.90 -19.91
C PRO A 80 -15.25 30.41 -19.82
N THR A 81 -16.24 30.80 -19.04
CA THR A 81 -16.58 32.21 -18.84
C THR A 81 -15.68 32.88 -17.80
N THR A 82 -14.89 32.08 -17.06
CA THR A 82 -13.89 32.51 -16.09
C THR A 82 -12.71 31.52 -16.07
N HIS A 83 -11.62 31.86 -15.36
CA HIS A 83 -10.55 30.91 -15.04
C HIS A 83 -11.15 29.68 -14.31
N CYS A 84 -11.05 28.50 -14.93
CA CYS A 84 -11.56 27.24 -14.37
C CYS A 84 -10.49 26.61 -13.47
N THR A 85 -10.71 26.67 -12.16
CA THR A 85 -9.86 26.01 -11.16
C THR A 85 -10.37 24.59 -10.89
N LEU A 86 -9.57 23.74 -10.26
CA LEU A 86 -9.99 22.39 -9.87
C LEU A 86 -11.25 22.41 -8.98
N ARG A 87 -11.30 23.32 -7.99
CA ARG A 87 -12.46 23.48 -7.11
C ARG A 87 -13.73 23.79 -7.90
N ARG A 88 -13.67 24.72 -8.85
CA ARG A 88 -14.82 25.08 -9.70
C ARG A 88 -15.23 23.95 -10.63
N ALA A 89 -14.27 23.15 -11.11
CA ALA A 89 -14.55 21.98 -11.93
C ALA A 89 -15.30 20.88 -11.14
N ILE A 90 -14.94 20.67 -9.87
CA ILE A 90 -15.65 19.75 -8.97
C ILE A 90 -17.08 20.26 -8.69
N VAL A 91 -17.25 21.56 -8.46
CA VAL A 91 -18.58 22.17 -8.27
C VAL A 91 -19.43 22.03 -9.54
N GLU A 92 -18.85 22.28 -10.72
CA GLU A 92 -19.52 22.09 -12.00
C GLU A 92 -19.95 20.63 -12.22
N ALA A 93 -19.05 19.67 -12.01
CA ALA A 93 -19.38 18.24 -12.16
C ALA A 93 -20.53 17.81 -11.23
N SER A 94 -20.62 18.42 -10.04
CA SER A 94 -21.70 18.17 -9.07
C SER A 94 -23.03 18.84 -9.44
N ALA A 95 -23.01 19.84 -10.33
CA ALA A 95 -24.22 20.54 -10.79
C ALA A 95 -24.84 19.89 -12.04
N LEU A 96 -24.06 19.07 -12.76
CA LEU A 96 -24.49 18.41 -13.99
C LEU A 96 -25.35 17.17 -13.71
N GLY A 97 -26.39 17.00 -14.53
CA GLY A 97 -27.36 15.90 -14.46
C GLY A 97 -26.80 14.55 -14.94
N PRO A 98 -27.58 13.46 -14.78
CA PRO A 98 -27.16 12.11 -15.14
C PRO A 98 -26.83 11.94 -16.64
N GLU A 99 -27.43 12.75 -17.52
CA GLU A 99 -27.16 12.75 -18.96
C GLU A 99 -25.74 13.23 -19.33
N ALA A 100 -25.05 13.91 -18.42
CA ALA A 100 -23.70 14.41 -18.61
C ALA A 100 -22.63 13.39 -18.19
N ARG A 101 -23.01 12.27 -17.57
CA ARG A 101 -22.10 11.29 -16.97
C ARG A 101 -21.79 10.14 -17.94
N PRO A 102 -20.54 9.61 -17.94
CA PRO A 102 -19.42 9.98 -17.07
C PRO A 102 -18.78 11.34 -17.40
N ILE A 103 -18.24 12.01 -16.38
CA ILE A 103 -17.62 13.34 -16.51
C ILE A 103 -16.11 13.22 -16.33
N LEU A 104 -15.33 13.74 -17.28
CA LEU A 104 -13.89 13.90 -17.16
C LEU A 104 -13.53 15.34 -16.76
N ILE A 105 -12.89 15.49 -15.62
CA ILE A 105 -12.13 16.69 -15.24
C ILE A 105 -10.69 16.46 -15.70
N ARG A 106 -10.31 17.18 -16.76
CA ARG A 106 -8.96 17.18 -17.35
C ARG A 106 -8.24 18.49 -17.07
N PHE A 107 -6.93 18.50 -17.26
CA PHE A 107 -6.07 19.67 -17.06
C PHE A 107 -5.48 20.19 -18.37
N ASP A 108 -5.42 21.51 -18.50
CA ASP A 108 -4.75 22.26 -19.57
C ASP A 108 -4.29 23.61 -19.00
N ILE A 109 -3.43 23.54 -17.99
CA ILE A 109 -2.89 24.71 -17.29
C ILE A 109 -1.66 25.23 -18.06
N PRO A 110 -1.54 26.54 -18.32
CA PRO A 110 -0.38 27.12 -18.98
C PRO A 110 0.94 26.88 -18.21
N GLU A 111 2.06 26.77 -18.94
CA GLU A 111 3.43 26.76 -18.40
C GLU A 111 3.86 28.16 -17.89
N ASP A 112 3.07 28.73 -16.98
CA ASP A 112 3.31 30.04 -16.36
C ASP A 112 3.58 29.84 -14.85
N PRO A 113 4.70 30.34 -14.30
CA PRO A 113 4.95 30.31 -12.85
C PRO A 113 3.82 30.93 -12.01
N ALA A 114 3.05 31.89 -12.55
CA ALA A 114 1.88 32.45 -11.87
C ALA A 114 0.73 31.45 -11.71
N GLU A 115 0.72 30.38 -12.51
CA GLU A 115 -0.20 29.24 -12.44
C GLU A 115 0.43 28.04 -11.72
N GLY A 116 1.53 28.25 -10.99
CA GLY A 116 2.20 27.21 -10.20
C GLY A 116 3.12 26.28 -11.00
N TYR A 117 3.46 26.62 -12.25
CA TYR A 117 4.40 25.83 -13.05
C TYR A 117 5.84 25.94 -12.55
N ASP A 118 6.47 24.81 -12.28
CA ASP A 118 7.91 24.68 -11.99
C ASP A 118 8.64 24.15 -13.23
N PRO A 119 9.46 24.97 -13.92
CA PRO A 119 10.18 24.56 -15.13
C PRO A 119 11.38 23.64 -14.87
N VAL A 120 11.81 23.45 -13.62
CA VAL A 120 12.91 22.54 -13.26
C VAL A 120 12.39 21.11 -13.17
N LEU A 121 11.24 20.94 -12.52
CA LEU A 121 10.60 19.64 -12.33
C LEU A 121 9.57 19.30 -13.40
N ASP A 122 9.15 20.29 -14.19
CA ASP A 122 8.13 20.18 -15.23
C ASP A 122 6.79 19.70 -14.63
N VAL A 123 6.31 20.42 -13.61
CA VAL A 123 5.09 20.13 -12.84
C VAL A 123 4.29 21.40 -12.54
N TRP A 124 3.01 21.23 -12.20
CA TRP A 124 2.13 22.30 -11.73
C TRP A 124 1.74 22.06 -10.28
N LYS A 125 2.05 23.02 -9.41
CA LYS A 125 1.70 23.00 -8.00
C LYS A 125 0.53 23.92 -7.72
N ILE A 126 -0.61 23.32 -7.38
CA ILE A 126 -1.86 24.00 -7.06
C ILE A 126 -1.98 24.08 -5.54
N GLU A 127 -1.70 25.26 -4.99
CA GLU A 127 -1.99 25.56 -3.59
C GLU A 127 -3.48 25.86 -3.43
N LEU A 128 -4.15 25.09 -2.57
CA LEU A 128 -5.58 25.25 -2.32
C LEU A 128 -5.84 26.41 -1.36
N TYR A 129 -6.92 27.15 -1.62
CA TYR A 129 -7.37 28.20 -0.72
C TYR A 129 -7.85 27.61 0.60
N ALA A 130 -7.36 28.14 1.72
CA ALA A 130 -7.77 27.72 3.06
C ALA A 130 -9.28 27.91 3.29
N THR A 131 -9.99 26.83 3.57
CA THR A 131 -11.42 26.86 3.92
C THR A 131 -11.68 26.82 5.42
N THR A 132 -12.87 27.27 5.81
CA THR A 132 -13.40 27.05 7.16
C THR A 132 -13.93 25.62 7.36
N ASP A 133 -14.25 24.91 6.27
CA ASP A 133 -14.71 23.51 6.29
C ASP A 133 -13.59 22.54 6.69
N THR A 134 -13.93 21.30 7.07
CA THR A 134 -12.92 20.29 7.44
C THR A 134 -12.21 19.66 6.25
N VAL A 135 -12.80 19.80 5.06
CA VAL A 135 -12.34 19.22 3.79
C VAL A 135 -12.03 20.36 2.83
N GLU A 136 -10.86 20.34 2.21
CA GLU A 136 -10.38 21.39 1.34
C GLU A 136 -11.08 21.41 -0.01
N LEU A 137 -11.29 20.26 -0.65
CA LEU A 137 -12.02 20.19 -1.92
C LEU A 137 -13.46 19.73 -1.71
N GLY A 138 -14.34 20.18 -2.60
CA GLY A 138 -15.73 19.72 -2.63
C GLY A 138 -15.83 18.20 -2.82
N ARG A 139 -16.99 17.64 -2.49
CA ARG A 139 -17.27 16.20 -2.61
C ARG A 139 -17.67 15.85 -4.04
N LEU A 140 -17.29 14.67 -4.53
CA LEU A 140 -17.76 14.17 -5.83
C LEU A 140 -19.18 13.63 -5.70
N LYS A 141 -20.16 14.36 -6.22
CA LYS A 141 -21.58 13.99 -6.14
C LYS A 141 -22.05 13.27 -7.40
N ASP A 142 -23.04 12.39 -7.21
CA ASP A 142 -23.76 11.62 -8.23
C ASP A 142 -22.86 10.67 -9.07
N GLY A 143 -21.63 10.39 -8.62
CA GLY A 143 -20.75 9.33 -9.14
C GLY A 143 -20.19 9.55 -10.55
N GLN A 144 -19.41 8.60 -11.07
CA GLN A 144 -18.90 8.62 -12.46
C GLN A 144 -18.12 9.89 -12.82
N VAL A 145 -17.39 10.46 -11.86
CA VAL A 145 -16.47 11.59 -12.08
C VAL A 145 -15.03 11.10 -12.11
N ILE A 146 -14.32 11.46 -13.18
CA ILE A 146 -12.91 11.15 -13.39
C ILE A 146 -12.12 12.43 -13.18
N ILE A 147 -11.15 12.43 -12.26
CA ILE A 147 -10.12 13.47 -12.17
C ILE A 147 -8.80 12.86 -12.62
N ASP A 148 -8.27 13.37 -13.73
CA ASP A 148 -7.12 12.77 -14.39
C ASP A 148 -5.99 13.78 -14.61
N GLY A 149 -5.02 13.80 -13.70
CA GLY A 149 -3.84 14.66 -13.79
C GLY A 149 -2.91 14.33 -14.96
N SER A 150 -2.99 13.12 -15.52
CA SER A 150 -2.14 12.72 -16.66
C SER A 150 -2.54 13.43 -17.97
N THR A 151 -3.77 13.98 -18.02
CA THR A 151 -4.28 14.74 -19.16
C THR A 151 -3.59 16.07 -19.38
N GLN A 152 -2.89 16.60 -18.38
CA GLN A 152 -2.12 17.84 -18.50
C GLN A 152 -1.10 17.72 -19.65
N PRO A 153 -1.16 18.58 -20.68
CA PRO A 153 -0.14 18.64 -21.73
C PRO A 153 1.19 19.17 -21.18
N GLY A 154 2.30 18.80 -21.83
CA GLY A 154 3.64 19.09 -21.32
C GLY A 154 3.94 18.28 -20.05
N GLY A 155 4.84 18.75 -19.21
CA GLY A 155 5.14 18.11 -17.94
C GLY A 155 6.12 16.94 -18.03
N ARG A 156 6.63 16.55 -16.87
CA ARG A 156 7.49 15.38 -16.71
C ARG A 156 6.85 14.11 -17.27
N SER A 157 7.71 13.21 -17.75
CA SER A 157 7.31 11.91 -18.30
C SER A 157 6.99 10.88 -17.22
N ASP A 158 7.59 11.02 -16.05
CA ASP A 158 7.51 10.05 -14.96
C ASP A 158 6.85 10.69 -13.73
N GLY A 159 5.74 10.10 -13.28
CA GLY A 159 4.98 10.57 -12.11
C GLY A 159 3.89 11.63 -12.41
N PRO A 160 3.14 12.07 -11.38
CA PRO A 160 2.07 13.06 -11.51
C PRO A 160 2.55 14.42 -12.01
N LYS A 161 1.83 15.03 -12.96
CA LYS A 161 2.14 16.40 -13.42
C LYS A 161 1.49 17.48 -12.55
N ILE A 162 0.40 17.12 -11.88
CA ILE A 162 -0.38 18.01 -11.02
C ILE A 162 -0.14 17.63 -9.57
N ILE A 163 0.29 18.61 -8.77
CA ILE A 163 0.52 18.50 -7.34
C ILE A 163 -0.53 19.35 -6.64
N LEU A 164 -1.34 18.72 -5.78
CA LEU A 164 -2.30 19.39 -4.91
C LEU A 164 -1.65 19.61 -3.55
N LEU A 165 -1.48 20.87 -3.19
CA LEU A 165 -0.93 21.29 -1.90
C LEU A 165 -2.05 21.81 -1.00
N GLY A 166 -2.27 21.14 0.13
CA GLY A 166 -3.18 21.61 1.16
C GLY A 166 -2.67 22.88 1.86
N PRO A 167 -3.56 23.74 2.36
CA PRO A 167 -3.19 25.02 2.93
C PRO A 167 -2.63 24.91 4.36
N GLY A 168 -1.82 25.88 4.74
CA GLY A 168 -1.38 26.07 6.13
C GLY A 168 -0.59 24.88 6.66
N THR A 169 -1.00 24.36 7.83
CA THR A 169 -0.29 23.30 8.57
C THR A 169 -0.78 21.88 8.27
N GLY A 170 -1.54 21.68 7.19
CA GLY A 170 -2.03 20.35 6.80
C GLY A 170 -2.94 19.67 7.82
N ASN A 171 -3.79 20.44 8.50
CA ASN A 171 -4.77 19.94 9.48
C ASN A 171 -6.16 19.68 8.87
N LYS A 172 -6.27 19.78 7.55
CA LYS A 172 -7.51 19.70 6.81
C LYS A 172 -7.47 18.53 5.84
N ASP A 173 -8.61 17.90 5.63
CA ASP A 173 -8.71 16.76 4.74
C ASP A 173 -8.71 17.22 3.28
N GLY A 174 -8.21 16.40 2.35
CA GLY A 174 -8.07 16.77 0.94
C GLY A 174 -9.39 16.68 0.17
N LEU A 175 -9.58 15.59 -0.57
CA LEU A 175 -10.75 15.34 -1.40
C LEU A 175 -11.60 14.18 -0.86
N VAL A 176 -12.91 14.30 -1.02
CA VAL A 176 -13.87 13.24 -0.69
C VAL A 176 -14.46 12.65 -1.97
N VAL A 177 -14.17 11.37 -2.18
CA VAL A 177 -14.64 10.55 -3.32
C VAL A 177 -16.00 9.95 -2.95
N GLY A 178 -17.06 10.51 -3.54
CA GLY A 178 -18.45 10.21 -3.22
C GLY A 178 -18.98 10.95 -1.99
N ASP A 179 -20.19 11.47 -2.02
CA ASP A 179 -20.83 12.09 -0.84
C ASP A 179 -21.76 11.10 -0.13
N VAL A 180 -22.67 10.50 -0.89
CA VAL A 180 -23.70 9.59 -0.39
C VAL A 180 -23.75 8.28 -1.17
N ALA A 181 -24.44 7.28 -0.62
CA ALA A 181 -24.64 6.00 -1.30
C ALA A 181 -25.27 6.21 -2.69
N GLY A 182 -24.61 5.67 -3.73
CA GLY A 182 -24.98 5.89 -5.13
C GLY A 182 -23.99 6.76 -5.90
N ASP A 183 -23.17 7.57 -5.22
CA ASP A 183 -22.10 8.37 -5.85
C ASP A 183 -20.86 7.49 -6.14
N ASN A 184 -21.06 6.40 -6.87
CA ASN A 184 -20.07 5.33 -7.10
C ASN A 184 -19.25 5.56 -8.37
N ALA A 185 -18.28 4.68 -8.62
CA ALA A 185 -17.54 4.60 -9.88
C ALA A 185 -16.82 5.90 -10.27
N ASN A 186 -16.28 6.62 -9.28
CA ASN A 186 -15.39 7.74 -9.53
C ASN A 186 -13.95 7.26 -9.73
N GLU A 187 -13.15 8.07 -10.40
CA GLU A 187 -11.76 7.76 -10.68
C GLU A 187 -10.85 8.93 -10.32
N ILE A 188 -9.83 8.68 -9.51
CA ILE A 188 -8.80 9.66 -9.16
C ILE A 188 -7.46 9.12 -9.63
N ARG A 189 -6.83 9.79 -10.61
CA ARG A 189 -5.55 9.33 -11.15
C ARG A 189 -4.56 10.40 -11.54
N GLY A 190 -3.28 10.06 -11.42
CA GLY A 190 -2.17 10.89 -11.90
C GLY A 190 -1.97 12.19 -11.12
N LEU A 191 -2.34 12.22 -9.83
CA LEU A 191 -2.20 13.38 -8.94
C LEU A 191 -1.18 13.13 -7.84
N ALA A 192 -0.47 14.17 -7.41
CA ALA A 192 0.28 14.16 -6.15
C ALA A 192 -0.47 14.96 -5.08
N PHE A 193 -0.48 14.47 -3.84
CA PHE A 193 -1.13 15.09 -2.70
C PHE A 193 -0.11 15.40 -1.60
N GLN A 194 -0.12 16.64 -1.12
CA GLN A 194 0.81 17.13 -0.10
C GLN A 194 0.06 17.97 0.94
N ASN A 195 0.54 17.93 2.19
CA ASN A 195 0.09 18.79 3.27
C ASN A 195 -1.42 18.73 3.55
N PHE A 196 -1.99 17.52 3.61
CA PHE A 196 -3.35 17.27 4.10
C PHE A 196 -3.30 16.38 5.34
N ARG A 197 -4.36 16.45 6.17
CA ARG A 197 -4.53 15.54 7.31
C ARG A 197 -4.84 14.13 6.83
N VAL A 198 -5.89 13.97 6.04
CA VAL A 198 -6.15 12.76 5.25
C VAL A 198 -6.25 13.21 3.79
N HIS A 199 -5.45 12.63 2.91
CA HIS A 199 -5.33 13.14 1.54
C HIS A 199 -6.59 12.82 0.72
N LEU A 200 -7.13 11.60 0.85
CA LEU A 200 -8.39 11.17 0.23
C LEU A 200 -9.29 10.40 1.19
N TYR A 201 -10.58 10.74 1.22
CA TYR A 201 -11.63 9.90 1.78
C TYR A 201 -12.42 9.22 0.66
N VAL A 202 -12.73 7.94 0.84
CA VAL A 202 -13.56 7.17 -0.09
C VAL A 202 -14.81 6.72 0.64
N ASN A 203 -15.94 7.33 0.31
CA ASN A 203 -17.21 7.11 1.02
C ASN A 203 -18.14 6.13 0.31
N THR A 204 -17.84 5.81 -0.95
CA THR A 204 -18.74 5.12 -1.87
C THR A 204 -18.06 3.96 -2.57
N ASN A 205 -18.80 3.29 -3.45
CA ASN A 205 -18.39 2.01 -4.00
C ASN A 205 -17.75 2.13 -5.38
N ASP A 206 -17.06 1.05 -5.77
CA ASP A 206 -16.59 0.80 -7.13
C ASP A 206 -15.67 1.91 -7.69
N ASN A 207 -15.01 2.69 -6.81
CA ASN A 207 -14.10 3.75 -7.23
C ASN A 207 -12.73 3.18 -7.60
N ILE A 208 -12.02 3.88 -8.49
CA ILE A 208 -10.63 3.57 -8.86
C ILE A 208 -9.73 4.72 -8.40
N ILE A 209 -8.68 4.40 -7.65
CA ILE A 209 -7.66 5.35 -7.23
C ILE A 209 -6.31 4.83 -7.66
N GLU A 210 -5.71 5.45 -8.67
CA GLU A 210 -4.50 4.91 -9.29
C GLU A 210 -3.45 5.91 -9.73
N ASN A 211 -2.19 5.49 -9.72
CA ASN A 211 -1.06 6.29 -10.21
C ASN A 211 -0.94 7.65 -9.49
N ASN A 212 -1.31 7.70 -8.21
CA ASN A 212 -1.20 8.91 -7.38
C ASN A 212 0.00 8.82 -6.43
N TRP A 213 0.53 9.98 -6.06
CA TRP A 213 1.57 10.12 -5.03
C TRP A 213 0.98 10.78 -3.79
N PHE A 214 1.27 10.23 -2.61
CA PHE A 214 0.74 10.70 -1.34
C PHE A 214 1.88 10.98 -0.36
N GLY A 215 2.08 12.26 -0.03
CA GLY A 215 3.07 12.70 0.95
C GLY A 215 4.49 12.85 0.41
N LEU A 216 4.73 12.62 -0.87
CA LEU A 216 6.06 12.78 -1.48
C LEU A 216 6.35 14.24 -1.87
N SER A 217 7.63 14.59 -1.90
CA SER A 217 8.16 15.84 -2.45
C SER A 217 7.85 15.97 -3.94
N ASP A 218 8.01 17.18 -4.47
CA ASP A 218 7.65 17.48 -5.86
C ASP A 218 8.43 16.58 -6.86
N ASP A 219 9.67 16.21 -6.53
CA ASP A 219 10.53 15.30 -7.28
C ASP A 219 10.37 13.81 -6.92
N GLY A 220 9.57 13.49 -5.90
CA GLY A 220 9.28 12.11 -5.49
C GLY A 220 10.37 11.42 -4.67
N THR A 221 11.33 12.16 -4.12
CA THR A 221 12.52 11.59 -3.46
C THR A 221 12.44 11.58 -1.93
N GLU A 222 11.62 12.43 -1.32
CA GLU A 222 11.55 12.63 0.13
C GLU A 222 10.09 12.80 0.62
N PRO A 223 9.79 12.59 1.92
CA PRO A 223 8.50 12.97 2.49
C PRO A 223 8.37 14.50 2.63
N VAL A 224 7.17 15.04 2.38
CA VAL A 224 6.80 16.44 2.67
C VAL A 224 6.20 16.53 4.06
N LEU A 225 7.04 16.84 5.05
CA LEU A 225 6.60 17.03 6.42
C LEU A 225 5.69 18.26 6.54
N ARG A 226 4.65 18.17 7.38
CA ARG A 226 3.70 19.27 7.63
C ARG A 226 4.33 20.45 8.37
N ASP A 227 5.35 20.18 9.17
CA ASP A 227 6.12 21.14 9.95
C ASP A 227 7.52 20.57 10.28
N ASP A 228 8.27 21.30 11.09
CA ASP A 228 9.62 20.91 11.52
C ASP A 228 9.63 19.73 12.53
N ASP A 229 8.46 19.24 12.97
CA ASP A 229 8.30 18.12 13.89
C ASP A 229 7.99 16.83 13.11
N PRO A 230 8.96 15.93 12.86
CA PRO A 230 8.73 14.80 11.96
C PRO A 230 7.78 13.73 12.51
N GLU A 231 7.41 13.82 13.80
CA GLU A 231 6.33 13.03 14.41
C GLU A 231 4.97 13.32 13.78
N ASN A 232 4.78 14.50 13.18
CA ASN A 232 3.55 14.89 12.50
C ASN A 232 3.48 14.37 11.05
N GLY A 233 4.58 13.81 10.54
CA GLY A 233 4.66 13.21 9.21
C GLY A 233 4.16 14.12 8.08
N THR A 234 3.67 13.49 7.01
CA THR A 234 3.09 14.12 5.81
C THR A 234 1.56 14.26 5.90
N GLY A 235 1.00 13.81 7.03
CA GLY A 235 -0.43 13.67 7.30
C GLY A 235 -0.73 12.43 8.15
N THR A 236 -1.97 12.34 8.60
CA THR A 236 -2.53 11.20 9.36
C THR A 236 -2.99 10.03 8.49
N GLY A 237 -3.15 10.24 7.18
CA GLY A 237 -3.27 9.14 6.25
C GLY A 237 -3.33 9.56 4.78
N GLY A 238 -2.94 8.64 3.90
CA GLY A 238 -3.06 8.83 2.45
C GLY A 238 -4.50 8.64 2.00
N ILE A 239 -5.00 7.41 2.05
CA ILE A 239 -6.37 7.07 1.68
C ILE A 239 -7.12 6.46 2.86
N ASP A 240 -8.32 6.97 3.16
CA ASP A 240 -9.23 6.36 4.14
C ASP A 240 -10.55 5.96 3.47
N VAL A 241 -10.71 4.65 3.22
CA VAL A 241 -11.95 4.06 2.73
C VAL A 241 -12.85 3.80 3.93
N LEU A 242 -13.98 4.51 3.97
CA LEU A 242 -14.95 4.38 5.05
C LEU A 242 -15.72 3.06 4.95
N SER A 243 -16.43 2.69 6.01
CA SER A 243 -17.21 1.44 6.07
C SER A 243 -18.29 1.33 5.00
N ALA A 244 -18.71 2.45 4.41
CA ALA A 244 -19.68 2.48 3.31
C ALA A 244 -19.03 2.29 1.94
N GLY A 245 -17.70 2.36 1.82
CA GLY A 245 -16.98 2.25 0.55
C GLY A 245 -16.53 0.82 0.27
N SER A 246 -17.27 0.12 -0.58
CA SER A 246 -17.01 -1.29 -0.92
C SER A 246 -16.62 -1.47 -2.38
N GLY A 247 -15.87 -2.52 -2.70
CA GLY A 247 -15.53 -2.84 -4.08
C GLY A 247 -14.57 -1.84 -4.74
N ASN A 248 -13.85 -1.00 -3.98
CA ASN A 248 -12.93 -0.03 -4.56
C ASN A 248 -11.60 -0.67 -4.95
N LEU A 249 -10.96 -0.14 -5.99
CA LEU A 249 -9.63 -0.52 -6.44
C LEU A 249 -8.63 0.61 -6.19
N ILE A 250 -7.62 0.33 -5.36
CA ILE A 250 -6.53 1.24 -5.03
C ILE A 250 -5.24 0.62 -5.55
N GLN A 251 -4.69 1.18 -6.64
CA GLN A 251 -3.55 0.55 -7.31
C GLN A 251 -2.46 1.49 -7.83
N ASN A 252 -1.23 0.99 -7.92
CA ASN A 252 -0.10 1.72 -8.51
C ASN A 252 0.13 3.10 -7.86
N ASN A 253 -0.24 3.28 -6.59
CA ASN A 253 0.00 4.52 -5.86
C ASN A 253 1.30 4.43 -5.04
N VAL A 254 1.86 5.59 -4.70
CA VAL A 254 3.05 5.71 -3.85
C VAL A 254 2.69 6.48 -2.58
N PHE A 255 3.04 5.93 -1.42
CA PHE A 255 2.75 6.51 -0.10
C PHE A 255 4.03 6.68 0.71
N LEU A 256 4.24 7.88 1.26
CA LEU A 256 5.43 8.16 2.05
C LEU A 256 5.14 9.10 3.24
N GLY A 257 5.68 8.73 4.41
CA GLY A 257 5.88 9.63 5.55
C GLY A 257 4.68 9.91 6.45
N PHE A 258 3.59 9.12 6.38
CA PHE A 258 2.40 9.31 7.22
C PHE A 258 2.64 9.01 8.72
N ASP A 259 2.15 9.88 9.61
CA ASP A 259 2.15 9.65 11.07
C ASP A 259 0.99 8.71 11.53
N GLY A 260 0.04 8.45 10.63
CA GLY A 260 -0.94 7.37 10.73
C GLY A 260 -0.69 6.28 9.70
N THR A 261 -1.67 5.94 8.85
CA THR A 261 -1.54 4.83 7.88
C THR A 261 -1.43 5.34 6.45
N ALA A 262 -0.61 4.70 5.61
CA ALA A 262 -0.64 4.93 4.17
C ALA A 262 -2.06 4.79 3.60
N ALA A 263 -2.75 3.71 3.99
CA ALA A 263 -4.17 3.54 3.72
C ALA A 263 -4.91 2.79 4.84
N SER A 264 -6.19 3.11 4.99
CA SER A 264 -7.14 2.46 5.90
C SER A 264 -8.35 1.98 5.08
N ILE A 265 -8.62 0.68 5.11
CA ILE A 265 -9.65 0.02 4.31
C ILE A 265 -10.74 -0.52 5.24
N ARG A 266 -11.82 0.24 5.46
CA ARG A 266 -12.89 -0.14 6.41
C ARG A 266 -14.13 -0.75 5.77
N GLY A 267 -14.36 -0.50 4.48
CA GLY A 267 -15.45 -1.15 3.74
C GLY A 267 -15.04 -2.50 3.15
N GLU A 268 -15.99 -3.20 2.56
CA GLU A 268 -15.86 -4.61 2.14
C GLU A 268 -15.36 -4.74 0.69
N ASP A 269 -14.82 -5.92 0.35
CA ASP A 269 -14.45 -6.32 -1.02
C ASP A 269 -13.51 -5.34 -1.75
N ASN A 270 -12.69 -4.58 -1.01
CA ASN A 270 -11.77 -3.62 -1.58
C ASN A 270 -10.46 -4.30 -2.00
N ILE A 271 -9.80 -3.77 -3.03
CA ILE A 271 -8.52 -4.27 -3.53
C ILE A 271 -7.46 -3.18 -3.38
N PHE A 272 -6.39 -3.51 -2.65
CA PHE A 272 -5.19 -2.70 -2.55
C PHE A 272 -4.05 -3.44 -3.23
N GLN A 273 -3.65 -3.01 -4.44
CA GLN A 273 -2.69 -3.75 -5.26
C GLN A 273 -1.58 -2.95 -5.93
N ASN A 274 -0.40 -3.54 -6.12
CA ASN A 274 0.72 -2.91 -6.84
C ASN A 274 1.12 -1.52 -6.30
N ASN A 275 0.85 -1.23 -5.04
CA ASN A 275 1.22 0.05 -4.42
C ASN A 275 2.63 -0.03 -3.82
N LEU A 276 3.27 1.12 -3.74
CA LEU A 276 4.55 1.33 -3.07
C LEU A 276 4.31 2.08 -1.76
N VAL A 277 4.68 1.48 -0.64
CA VAL A 277 4.45 2.03 0.71
C VAL A 277 5.76 2.17 1.46
N GLY A 278 6.06 3.40 1.87
CA GLY A 278 7.27 3.76 2.59
C GLY A 278 8.51 3.94 1.71
N THR A 279 8.36 4.07 0.39
CA THR A 279 9.45 4.24 -0.57
C THR A 279 9.40 5.59 -1.26
N LYS A 280 10.46 5.91 -2.00
CA LYS A 280 10.43 6.95 -3.04
C LYS A 280 9.48 6.59 -4.17
N ALA A 281 9.27 7.54 -5.07
CA ALA A 281 8.49 7.37 -6.30
C ALA A 281 8.95 6.21 -7.19
N ASP A 282 10.26 5.94 -7.23
CA ASP A 282 10.85 4.84 -8.01
C ASP A 282 10.86 3.49 -7.25
N GLY A 283 10.33 3.47 -6.02
CA GLY A 283 10.28 2.30 -5.16
C GLY A 283 11.57 2.03 -4.38
N THR A 284 12.61 2.84 -4.53
CA THR A 284 13.87 2.72 -3.79
C THR A 284 13.85 3.48 -2.47
N ILE A 285 14.82 3.19 -1.59
CA ILE A 285 14.99 3.87 -0.30
C ILE A 285 16.47 4.17 -0.04
N ASP A 286 16.80 5.41 0.33
CA ASP A 286 18.18 5.82 0.69
C ASP A 286 18.47 5.63 2.19
N LYS A 287 18.06 4.48 2.73
CA LYS A 287 18.28 4.14 4.15
C LYS A 287 19.49 3.26 4.29
N GLN A 288 20.20 3.41 5.41
CA GLN A 288 21.17 2.41 5.83
C GLN A 288 20.52 1.03 6.00
N THR A 289 21.13 0.02 5.38
CA THR A 289 20.59 -1.34 5.30
C THR A 289 21.05 -2.26 6.43
N LEU A 290 21.83 -1.73 7.37
CA LEU A 290 22.26 -2.49 8.54
C LEU A 290 21.02 -2.91 9.34
N PRO A 291 20.80 -4.21 9.56
CA PRO A 291 19.58 -4.68 10.23
C PRO A 291 19.34 -4.07 11.62
N SER A 292 20.41 -3.70 12.34
CA SER A 292 20.31 -3.02 13.64
C SER A 292 19.76 -1.59 13.58
N LEU A 293 19.68 -0.99 12.39
CA LEU A 293 19.23 0.39 12.16
C LEU A 293 17.80 0.47 11.60
N ILE A 294 17.12 -0.66 11.39
CA ILE A 294 15.78 -0.69 10.79
C ILE A 294 14.78 0.14 11.60
N CYS A 295 14.91 0.13 12.92
CA CYS A 295 14.03 0.83 13.84
C CYS A 295 14.62 2.09 14.47
N THR A 296 15.83 2.50 14.08
CA THR A 296 16.45 3.68 14.65
C THR A 296 15.99 4.93 13.93
N GLU A 297 16.23 6.10 14.54
CA GLU A 297 15.90 7.40 13.96
C GLU A 297 16.66 7.75 12.68
N VAL A 298 17.57 6.87 12.29
CA VAL A 298 18.55 7.07 11.25
C VAL A 298 17.88 6.93 9.87
N ASP A 299 17.88 8.05 9.15
CA ASP A 299 17.87 8.20 7.70
C ASP A 299 16.59 7.89 6.92
N TRP A 300 15.47 7.48 7.52
CA TRP A 300 14.23 7.30 6.74
C TRP A 300 12.94 7.39 7.56
N LEU A 301 11.95 8.10 7.03
CA LEU A 301 10.59 8.23 7.56
C LEU A 301 9.59 7.67 6.54
N GLY A 302 9.46 6.33 6.51
CA GLY A 302 8.53 5.65 5.60
C GLY A 302 7.05 5.91 5.95
N GLY A 303 6.77 6.26 7.20
CA GLY A 303 5.41 6.38 7.72
C GLY A 303 4.82 5.03 8.14
N GLY A 304 3.50 4.99 8.35
CA GLY A 304 2.78 3.76 8.67
C GLY A 304 2.30 2.97 7.45
N GLY A 305 2.03 1.69 7.66
CA GLY A 305 1.59 0.75 6.62
C GLY A 305 0.09 0.82 6.29
N LEU A 306 -0.47 -0.36 5.97
CA LEU A 306 -1.87 -0.56 5.61
C LEU A 306 -2.68 -1.12 6.79
N THR A 307 -3.91 -0.66 6.97
CA THR A 307 -4.89 -1.31 7.85
C THR A 307 -6.12 -1.75 7.05
N VAL A 308 -6.55 -3.00 7.23
CA VAL A 308 -7.73 -3.59 6.61
C VAL A 308 -8.72 -4.02 7.69
N GLN A 309 -9.96 -3.55 7.62
CA GLN A 309 -11.02 -3.79 8.61
C GLN A 309 -12.34 -4.25 7.99
N GLY A 310 -12.54 -4.09 6.68
CA GLY A 310 -13.70 -4.65 5.99
C GLY A 310 -13.40 -6.00 5.34
N ASN A 311 -14.39 -6.88 5.39
CA ASN A 311 -14.29 -8.28 4.97
C ASN A 311 -14.10 -8.43 3.45
N GLY A 312 -13.64 -9.60 3.00
CA GLY A 312 -13.51 -9.93 1.57
C GLY A 312 -12.44 -9.13 0.81
N SER A 313 -11.73 -8.23 1.50
CA SER A 313 -10.74 -7.35 0.89
C SER A 313 -9.44 -8.08 0.56
N GLN A 314 -8.73 -7.58 -0.44
CA GLN A 314 -7.51 -8.19 -0.97
C GLN A 314 -6.33 -7.21 -0.96
N VAL A 315 -5.17 -7.71 -0.56
CA VAL A 315 -3.90 -6.98 -0.51
C VAL A 315 -2.88 -7.73 -1.36
N LEU A 316 -2.67 -7.27 -2.58
CA LEU A 316 -2.01 -8.04 -3.64
C LEU A 316 -0.78 -7.33 -4.20
N ASN A 317 0.36 -8.02 -4.32
CA ASN A 317 1.50 -7.54 -5.11
C ASN A 317 2.02 -6.13 -4.72
N ASN A 318 1.87 -5.73 -3.45
CA ASN A 318 2.38 -4.43 -2.99
C ASN A 318 3.81 -4.55 -2.47
N THR A 319 4.54 -3.44 -2.51
CA THR A 319 5.86 -3.31 -1.87
C THR A 319 5.74 -2.43 -0.63
N PHE A 320 6.06 -2.98 0.52
CA PHE A 320 6.17 -2.25 1.79
C PHE A 320 7.62 -2.24 2.23
N ALA A 321 8.29 -1.10 2.17
CA ALA A 321 9.70 -1.01 2.52
C ALA A 321 9.95 0.26 3.32
N GLY A 322 10.86 0.21 4.30
CA GLY A 322 11.19 1.39 5.10
C GLY A 322 10.08 1.89 6.04
N VAL A 323 8.97 1.16 6.18
CA VAL A 323 7.85 1.49 7.08
C VAL A 323 8.36 1.70 8.51
N ARG A 324 8.27 2.94 8.97
CA ARG A 324 8.77 3.43 10.25
C ARG A 324 8.16 4.80 10.52
N GLN A 325 7.70 5.02 11.74
CA GLN A 325 7.30 6.34 12.21
C GLN A 325 8.28 6.89 13.23
N GLN A 326 8.39 8.22 13.28
CA GLN A 326 8.97 8.89 14.42
C GLN A 326 7.90 8.98 15.51
N ILE A 327 8.05 8.14 16.52
CA ILE A 327 7.16 8.04 17.68
C ILE A 327 8.04 7.84 18.92
N PHE A 328 7.51 8.18 20.10
CA PHE A 328 8.23 8.05 21.35
C PHE A 328 8.78 6.62 21.56
N ALA A 329 9.96 6.50 22.17
CA ALA A 329 10.74 5.25 22.22
C ALA A 329 10.02 4.02 22.82
N ILE A 330 8.98 4.23 23.64
CA ILE A 330 8.17 3.15 24.23
C ILE A 330 6.89 2.82 23.43
N SER A 331 6.66 3.50 22.30
CA SER A 331 5.55 3.18 21.39
C SER A 331 5.83 1.92 20.59
N THR A 332 4.76 1.22 20.25
CA THR A 332 4.83 0.14 19.25
C THR A 332 4.86 0.74 17.85
N GLN A 333 5.85 0.34 17.07
CA GLN A 333 6.00 0.77 15.68
C GLN A 333 4.90 0.16 14.79
N PRO A 334 4.46 0.86 13.73
CA PRO A 334 3.40 0.39 12.87
C PRO A 334 3.80 -0.89 12.16
N SER A 335 2.84 -1.81 12.00
CA SER A 335 3.03 -2.98 11.15
C SER A 335 2.90 -2.56 9.67
N ALA A 336 3.53 -3.31 8.76
CA ALA A 336 3.39 -3.04 7.33
C ALA A 336 1.96 -3.33 6.86
N ILE A 337 1.35 -4.42 7.33
CA ILE A 337 -0.05 -4.76 7.09
C ILE A 337 -0.71 -5.17 8.40
N VAL A 338 -1.82 -4.53 8.75
CA VAL A 338 -2.71 -4.93 9.84
C VAL A 338 -4.03 -5.39 9.25
N VAL A 339 -4.44 -6.61 9.58
CA VAL A 339 -5.73 -7.18 9.16
C VAL A 339 -6.60 -7.36 10.38
N ALA A 340 -7.76 -6.71 10.38
CA ALA A 340 -8.76 -6.80 11.42
C ALA A 340 -10.15 -7.12 10.85
N ALA A 341 -10.20 -8.00 9.86
CA ALA A 341 -11.41 -8.45 9.15
C ALA A 341 -11.34 -9.95 8.84
N ASP A 342 -12.42 -10.49 8.27
CA ASP A 342 -12.58 -11.88 7.81
C ASP A 342 -12.45 -11.99 6.29
N ASP A 343 -12.25 -13.21 5.77
CA ASP A 343 -12.20 -13.49 4.33
C ASP A 343 -11.15 -12.64 3.57
N ILE A 344 -10.02 -12.34 4.22
CA ILE A 344 -8.98 -11.46 3.65
C ILE A 344 -7.94 -12.26 2.90
N VAL A 345 -7.54 -11.78 1.72
CA VAL A 345 -6.39 -12.32 0.97
C VAL A 345 -5.23 -11.34 1.06
N VAL A 346 -4.12 -11.78 1.65
CA VAL A 346 -2.82 -11.08 1.63
C VAL A 346 -1.85 -11.91 0.83
N GLN A 347 -1.61 -11.53 -0.43
CA GLN A 347 -0.90 -12.36 -1.39
C GLN A 347 0.21 -11.61 -2.14
N GLU A 348 1.34 -12.29 -2.35
CA GLU A 348 2.44 -11.85 -3.22
C GLU A 348 3.02 -10.47 -2.88
N ASN A 349 2.84 -10.01 -1.64
CA ASN A 349 3.44 -8.75 -1.20
C ASN A 349 4.92 -8.94 -0.90
N ILE A 350 5.70 -7.90 -1.18
CA ILE A 350 7.11 -7.78 -0.84
C ILE A 350 7.23 -6.84 0.36
N ILE A 351 7.75 -7.32 1.48
CA ILE A 351 7.86 -6.56 2.73
C ILE A 351 9.32 -6.53 3.19
N GLY A 352 9.87 -5.32 3.30
CA GLY A 352 11.24 -5.06 3.73
C GLY A 352 12.30 -5.15 2.63
N ILE A 353 11.89 -5.22 1.37
CA ILE A 353 12.76 -5.13 0.19
C ILE A 353 12.23 -3.98 -0.68
N ASP A 354 13.12 -3.11 -1.16
CA ASP A 354 12.79 -2.02 -2.08
C ASP A 354 12.82 -2.48 -3.57
N SER A 355 12.51 -1.59 -4.51
CA SER A 355 12.47 -1.92 -5.94
C SER A 355 13.84 -2.24 -6.57
N SER A 356 14.93 -1.99 -5.85
CA SER A 356 16.31 -2.34 -6.25
C SER A 356 16.80 -3.62 -5.58
N ASP A 357 15.90 -4.44 -5.04
CA ASP A 357 16.18 -5.65 -4.26
C ASP A 357 17.00 -5.39 -2.96
N THR A 358 16.97 -4.16 -2.47
CA THR A 358 17.70 -3.78 -1.25
C THR A 358 16.88 -4.16 -0.01
N LYS A 359 17.47 -4.97 0.87
CA LYS A 359 16.86 -5.45 2.12
C LYS A 359 16.88 -4.36 3.22
N VAL A 360 15.94 -3.43 3.16
CA VAL A 360 15.83 -2.28 4.09
C VAL A 360 14.98 -2.55 5.33
N GLY A 361 14.16 -3.61 5.31
CA GLY A 361 13.28 -4.00 6.41
C GLY A 361 12.08 -3.07 6.65
N VAL A 362 11.29 -3.42 7.66
CA VAL A 362 10.19 -2.62 8.22
C VAL A 362 10.27 -2.66 9.74
N CYS A 363 9.90 -1.60 10.45
CA CYS A 363 10.19 -1.54 11.88
C CYS A 363 9.20 -2.30 12.78
N GLY A 364 7.92 -2.38 12.42
CA GLY A 364 6.95 -3.18 13.16
C GLY A 364 6.92 -4.65 12.73
N ARG A 365 5.74 -5.26 12.83
CA ARG A 365 5.48 -6.59 12.25
C ARG A 365 5.28 -6.45 10.75
N ALA A 366 5.62 -7.47 9.96
CA ALA A 366 5.30 -7.43 8.54
C ALA A 366 3.79 -7.61 8.32
N ILE A 367 3.19 -8.70 8.81
CA ILE A 367 1.75 -8.94 8.71
C ILE A 367 1.19 -9.22 10.10
N TYR A 368 0.18 -8.47 10.51
CA TYR A 368 -0.48 -8.65 11.80
C TYR A 368 -1.97 -8.93 11.62
N LEU A 369 -2.38 -10.17 11.87
CA LEU A 369 -3.79 -10.56 11.94
C LEU A 369 -4.32 -10.23 13.35
N ALA A 370 -4.95 -9.06 13.45
CA ALA A 370 -5.50 -8.46 14.66
C ALA A 370 -6.99 -8.80 14.84
N GLY A 371 -7.32 -9.73 15.73
CA GLY A 371 -8.71 -10.05 16.04
C GLY A 371 -8.92 -10.62 17.43
N ALA A 372 -9.93 -10.11 18.14
CA ALA A 372 -10.36 -10.60 19.45
C ALA A 372 -11.51 -11.64 19.36
N ASN A 373 -12.15 -11.79 18.19
CA ASN A 373 -13.32 -12.63 17.98
C ASN A 373 -13.09 -13.47 16.72
N ASP A 374 -13.05 -14.80 16.84
CA ASP A 374 -13.20 -15.86 15.81
C ASP A 374 -13.18 -15.42 14.33
N LYS A 375 -12.08 -14.81 13.87
CA LYS A 375 -11.88 -14.41 12.47
C LYS A 375 -11.35 -15.59 11.68
N GLU A 376 -12.12 -16.05 10.72
CA GLU A 376 -11.81 -17.25 9.94
C GLU A 376 -11.60 -16.89 8.46
N ASP A 377 -11.07 -17.86 7.72
CA ASP A 377 -10.98 -17.85 6.27
C ASP A 377 -10.05 -16.77 5.64
N SER A 378 -9.16 -16.16 6.42
CA SER A 378 -8.11 -15.31 5.84
C SER A 378 -6.92 -16.13 5.32
N MET A 379 -6.36 -15.69 4.20
CA MET A 379 -5.27 -16.33 3.48
C MET A 379 -4.07 -15.38 3.40
N VAL A 380 -2.95 -15.77 4.01
CA VAL A 380 -1.67 -15.08 3.88
C VAL A 380 -0.75 -15.98 3.07
N ILE A 381 -0.56 -15.67 1.80
CA ILE A 381 0.04 -16.60 0.85
C ILE A 381 1.13 -15.98 -0.04
N SER A 382 2.22 -16.71 -0.25
CA SER A 382 3.30 -16.33 -1.19
C SER A 382 3.91 -14.93 -0.96
N ASN A 383 3.86 -14.41 0.26
CA ASN A 383 4.50 -13.12 0.58
C ASN A 383 6.00 -13.32 0.83
N THR A 384 6.81 -12.34 0.46
CA THR A 384 8.25 -12.29 0.78
C THR A 384 8.48 -11.25 1.87
N ILE A 385 9.00 -11.67 3.02
CA ILE A 385 9.19 -10.84 4.20
C ILE A 385 10.67 -10.88 4.60
N VAL A 386 11.29 -9.70 4.69
CA VAL A 386 12.70 -9.56 5.04
C VAL A 386 12.88 -8.54 6.15
N ASN A 387 13.60 -8.94 7.20
CA ASN A 387 13.97 -8.11 8.34
C ASN A 387 12.82 -7.26 8.92
N PRO A 388 11.67 -7.86 9.29
CA PRO A 388 10.71 -7.15 10.13
C PRO A 388 11.34 -6.87 11.50
N GLY A 389 11.08 -5.70 12.07
CA GLY A 389 11.63 -5.31 13.37
C GLY A 389 10.99 -6.05 14.55
N MET A 390 9.78 -6.58 14.35
CA MET A 390 9.07 -7.42 15.33
C MET A 390 8.94 -8.87 14.84
N SER A 391 7.77 -9.33 14.38
CA SER A 391 7.55 -10.66 13.80
C SER A 391 7.30 -10.59 12.30
N GLY A 392 7.51 -11.71 11.60
CA GLY A 392 7.11 -11.85 10.20
C GLY A 392 5.60 -11.83 10.07
N ILE A 393 4.94 -12.88 10.51
CA ILE A 393 3.48 -12.97 10.57
C ILE A 393 3.08 -13.12 12.04
N SER A 394 2.18 -12.28 12.51
CA SER A 394 1.60 -12.42 13.85
C SER A 394 0.12 -12.72 13.75
N VAL A 395 -0.29 -13.78 14.45
CA VAL A 395 -1.67 -14.26 14.53
C VAL A 395 -2.10 -14.17 15.99
N ASN A 396 -2.95 -13.20 16.30
CA ASN A 396 -3.40 -12.97 17.68
C ASN A 396 -4.87 -13.42 17.86
N GLY A 397 -5.18 -14.09 18.97
CA GLY A 397 -6.53 -14.50 19.36
C GLY A 397 -6.88 -15.96 19.05
N ALA A 398 -8.18 -16.26 18.94
CA ALA A 398 -8.74 -17.58 18.58
C ALA A 398 -8.43 -18.02 17.13
N LEU A 399 -7.68 -17.20 16.39
CA LEU A 399 -7.45 -17.25 14.95
C LEU A 399 -6.49 -18.36 14.48
N ALA A 400 -6.03 -19.23 15.38
CA ALA A 400 -5.21 -20.38 14.99
C ALA A 400 -6.00 -21.39 14.15
N ASN A 401 -7.33 -21.41 14.29
CA ASN A 401 -8.23 -22.16 13.44
C ASN A 401 -8.81 -21.24 12.35
N GLY A 402 -8.95 -21.74 11.13
CA GLY A 402 -9.63 -21.05 10.03
C GLY A 402 -8.73 -20.24 9.09
N ASN A 403 -7.48 -19.94 9.46
CA ASN A 403 -6.59 -19.13 8.61
C ASN A 403 -5.55 -19.99 7.87
N THR A 404 -5.20 -19.59 6.65
CA THR A 404 -4.20 -20.27 5.82
C THR A 404 -2.93 -19.44 5.72
N LEU A 405 -1.80 -19.99 6.17
CA LEU A 405 -0.46 -19.45 5.92
C LEU A 405 0.28 -20.40 4.97
N TRP A 406 0.56 -19.98 3.73
CA TRP A 406 1.14 -20.88 2.72
C TRP A 406 2.20 -20.20 1.86
N SER A 407 3.29 -20.89 1.54
CA SER A 407 4.38 -20.42 0.66
C SER A 407 5.01 -19.06 1.00
N ASN A 408 4.81 -18.54 2.22
CA ASN A 408 5.47 -17.29 2.63
C ASN A 408 6.96 -17.53 2.88
N ILE A 409 7.80 -16.61 2.44
CA ILE A 409 9.25 -16.59 2.69
C ILE A 409 9.51 -15.55 3.77
N ILE A 410 10.11 -15.95 4.89
CA ILE A 410 10.43 -15.05 6.01
C ILE A 410 11.93 -15.15 6.31
N GLU A 411 12.64 -14.07 6.05
CA GLU A 411 14.06 -13.91 6.36
C GLU A 411 14.22 -12.89 7.49
N GLN A 412 15.05 -13.25 8.47
CA GLN A 412 15.44 -12.35 9.54
C GLN A 412 16.95 -12.46 9.75
N SER A 413 17.64 -11.32 9.66
CA SER A 413 19.10 -11.25 9.80
C SER A 413 19.55 -11.09 11.25
N ASN A 414 18.69 -10.54 12.10
CA ASN A 414 18.96 -10.32 13.53
C ASN A 414 18.28 -11.38 14.41
N GLN A 415 18.66 -11.44 15.68
CA GLN A 415 17.86 -12.19 16.64
C GLN A 415 16.49 -11.52 16.80
N TRP A 416 15.42 -12.31 16.83
CA TRP A 416 14.08 -11.82 17.14
C TRP A 416 14.04 -11.15 18.51
N ILE A 417 13.39 -9.98 18.58
CA ILE A 417 13.30 -9.21 19.82
C ILE A 417 12.34 -9.85 20.81
N GLN A 418 12.58 -9.66 22.10
CA GLN A 418 11.60 -9.93 23.13
C GLN A 418 10.85 -8.66 23.47
N VAL A 419 9.53 -8.67 23.24
CA VAL A 419 8.65 -7.58 23.63
C VAL A 419 8.32 -7.71 25.11
N ASP A 420 8.44 -6.62 25.85
CA ASP A 420 8.11 -6.59 27.28
C ASP A 420 6.66 -7.05 27.52
N GLY A 421 6.48 -7.97 28.45
CA GLY A 421 5.19 -8.58 28.76
C GLY A 421 4.86 -9.86 27.97
N ASN A 422 5.59 -10.17 26.90
CA ASN A 422 5.49 -11.46 26.22
C ASN A 422 6.33 -12.53 26.93
N ALA A 423 5.78 -13.73 27.05
CA ALA A 423 6.46 -14.87 27.67
C ALA A 423 7.66 -15.36 26.85
N LEU A 424 7.61 -15.16 25.53
CA LEU A 424 8.61 -15.58 24.56
C LEU A 424 8.98 -14.39 23.65
N PRO A 425 10.19 -14.41 23.06
CA PRO A 425 10.52 -13.49 21.97
C PRO A 425 9.55 -13.61 20.79
N GLU A 426 9.51 -12.56 19.96
CA GLU A 426 8.87 -12.63 18.64
C GLU A 426 9.53 -13.74 17.79
N THR A 427 8.90 -14.12 16.69
CA THR A 427 9.43 -15.15 15.78
C THR A 427 8.92 -14.92 14.36
N ALA A 428 9.32 -15.78 13.42
CA ALA A 428 8.88 -15.74 12.03
C ALA A 428 7.35 -15.80 11.93
N ILE A 429 6.72 -16.70 12.69
CA ILE A 429 5.26 -16.79 12.83
C ILE A 429 4.93 -16.72 14.32
N GLN A 430 4.57 -15.54 14.80
CA GLN A 430 4.15 -15.33 16.17
C GLN A 430 2.71 -15.77 16.32
N LEU A 431 2.47 -16.70 17.25
CA LEU A 431 1.12 -17.08 17.62
C LEU A 431 0.79 -16.51 19.00
N GLY A 432 -0.41 -15.95 19.16
CA GLY A 432 -0.84 -15.31 20.41
C GLY A 432 -1.01 -16.31 21.57
N LYS A 433 -1.13 -15.78 22.79
CA LYS A 433 -1.23 -16.49 24.09
C LYS A 433 -2.44 -17.43 24.25
N SER A 434 -3.19 -17.69 23.18
CA SER A 434 -4.44 -18.46 23.20
C SER A 434 -4.30 -19.86 22.62
N LEU A 435 -3.12 -20.25 22.13
CA LEU A 435 -2.88 -21.64 21.75
C LEU A 435 -2.76 -22.52 23.00
N PRO A 436 -3.52 -23.64 23.08
CA PRO A 436 -3.30 -24.62 24.12
C PRO A 436 -1.85 -25.14 24.08
N ASP A 437 -1.25 -25.39 25.24
CA ASP A 437 0.11 -25.93 25.40
C ASP A 437 0.39 -27.13 24.48
N ALA A 438 -0.62 -27.97 24.22
CA ALA A 438 -0.48 -29.13 23.34
C ALA A 438 -0.10 -28.78 21.89
N TYR A 439 -0.49 -27.60 21.40
CA TYR A 439 -0.11 -27.08 20.08
C TYR A 439 1.17 -26.25 20.14
N GLU A 440 1.35 -25.44 21.19
CA GLU A 440 2.57 -24.62 21.39
C GLU A 440 3.82 -25.50 21.62
N LEU A 441 3.67 -26.60 22.36
CA LEU A 441 4.74 -27.56 22.67
C LEU A 441 4.80 -28.71 21.65
N PHE A 442 4.02 -28.66 20.57
CA PHE A 442 4.08 -29.67 19.54
C PHE A 442 5.42 -29.57 18.79
N ASN A 443 6.32 -30.50 19.10
CA ASN A 443 7.56 -30.66 18.36
C ASN A 443 7.31 -31.61 17.17
N PRO A 444 7.21 -31.10 15.93
CA PRO A 444 7.01 -31.93 14.75
C PRO A 444 8.17 -32.91 14.55
N ALA A 445 7.95 -33.92 13.72
CA ALA A 445 9.03 -34.82 13.32
C ALA A 445 10.19 -34.00 12.71
N GLN A 446 11.39 -34.20 13.26
CA GLN A 446 12.58 -33.53 12.78
C GLN A 446 13.11 -34.29 11.57
N VAL A 447 13.14 -33.63 10.41
CA VAL A 447 13.85 -34.15 9.23
C VAL A 447 15.35 -34.11 9.54
N THR A 448 15.99 -35.28 9.54
CA THR A 448 17.43 -35.43 9.82
C THR A 448 18.26 -35.53 8.55
N GLU A 449 17.66 -35.99 7.45
CA GLU A 449 18.33 -36.10 6.15
C GLU A 449 17.31 -36.02 5.02
N ILE A 450 17.66 -35.31 3.95
CA ILE A 450 16.97 -35.36 2.66
C ILE A 450 17.98 -35.86 1.63
N ASN A 451 17.73 -37.04 1.05
CA ASN A 451 18.57 -37.65 0.03
C ASN A 451 17.72 -38.03 -1.18
N GLY A 452 17.75 -37.17 -2.20
CA GLY A 452 16.85 -37.29 -3.33
C GLY A 452 15.39 -37.20 -2.88
N THR A 453 14.61 -38.24 -3.16
CA THR A 453 13.20 -38.35 -2.74
C THR A 453 13.02 -39.04 -1.38
N SER A 454 14.10 -39.39 -0.69
CA SER A 454 14.05 -39.98 0.64
C SER A 454 14.19 -38.89 1.70
N VAL A 455 13.17 -38.76 2.53
CA VAL A 455 13.18 -37.94 3.75
C VAL A 455 13.28 -38.89 4.94
N THR A 456 14.32 -38.75 5.74
CA THR A 456 14.43 -39.46 7.03
C THR A 456 14.35 -38.46 8.17
N GLY A 457 13.82 -38.90 9.30
CA GLY A 457 13.66 -38.06 10.47
C GLY A 457 13.43 -38.85 11.75
N SER A 458 13.37 -38.13 12.85
CA SER A 458 12.90 -38.64 14.14
C SER A 458 11.59 -37.96 14.52
N SER A 459 10.81 -38.56 15.41
CA SER A 459 9.86 -37.83 16.23
C SER A 459 10.59 -36.64 16.88
N GLY A 460 10.00 -35.44 16.86
CA GLY A 460 10.62 -34.25 17.45
C GLY A 460 11.06 -34.51 18.90
N VAL A 461 12.09 -33.82 19.37
CA VAL A 461 12.60 -34.01 20.75
C VAL A 461 11.46 -33.83 21.75
N GLY A 462 11.15 -34.87 22.54
CA GLY A 462 10.05 -34.86 23.50
C GLY A 462 8.65 -35.13 22.93
N SER A 463 8.54 -35.54 21.66
CA SER A 463 7.26 -35.90 21.05
C SER A 463 6.68 -37.16 21.71
N PRO A 464 5.37 -37.17 22.06
CA PRO A 464 4.69 -38.34 22.60
C PRO A 464 4.37 -39.40 21.54
N CYS A 465 4.59 -39.09 20.25
CA CYS A 465 4.35 -40.01 19.15
C CYS A 465 5.53 -40.97 18.97
N PRO A 466 5.31 -42.30 18.96
CA PRO A 466 6.38 -43.27 18.67
C PRO A 466 6.85 -43.16 17.20
N ASN A 467 8.16 -43.35 17.00
CA ASN A 467 8.82 -43.38 15.69
C ASN A 467 8.25 -44.45 14.74
#